data_AF-A0A0T6A084-F1
#
_entry.id   AF-A0A0T6A084-F1
#
_cell.length_a   1.000
_cell.length_b   1.000
_cell.length_c   1.000
_cell.angle_alpha   90.00
_cell.angle_beta   90.00
_cell.angle_gamma   90.00
#
_symmetry.space_group_name_H-M   'P 1'
#
loop_
_entity.id
_entity.type
_entity.pdbx_description
1 polymer ?
#
loop_
_entity_poly.entity_id
_entity_poly.type
_entity_poly.pdbx_seq_one_letter_code
_entity_poly.pdbx_strand_id
1 'polypeptide(L)' 'MEVEGASCQAEKEFLSQKGIPFTDKNIREDPNALAEIEKLGYRATPVTLIDGQVVVGFDRGKLERLLGLA' A
#
# COMPACT_ATOMS: atom_id res chain seq x y z
N MET A 1 -12.43 -12.81 -12.18
CA MET A 1 -11.39 -11.80 -12.48
C MET A 1 -10.98 -11.25 -11.13
N GLU A 2 -10.05 -11.94 -10.48
CA GLU A 2 -9.52 -11.54 -9.18
C GLU A 2 -8.60 -10.36 -9.43
N VAL A 3 -8.97 -9.25 -8.82
CA VAL A 3 -8.49 -7.92 -9.16
C VAL A 3 -7.64 -7.39 -8.00
N GLU A 4 -7.06 -8.29 -7.22
CA GLU A 4 -5.84 -7.98 -6.49
C GLU A 4 -4.78 -7.70 -7.56
N GLY A 5 -4.53 -6.41 -7.81
CA GLY A 5 -3.53 -6.00 -8.77
C GLY A 5 -2.18 -6.60 -8.38
N ALA A 6 -1.40 -7.06 -9.38
CA ALA A 6 -0.09 -7.66 -9.18
C ALA A 6 0.82 -6.81 -8.25
N SER A 7 0.63 -5.50 -8.26
CA SER A 7 1.34 -4.52 -7.43
C SER A 7 0.96 -4.58 -5.94
N CYS A 8 -0.28 -4.88 -5.56
CA CYS A 8 -0.67 -5.06 -4.16
C CYS A 8 -0.05 -6.33 -3.57
N GLN A 9 -0.06 -7.43 -4.34
CA GLN A 9 0.54 -8.69 -3.92
C GLN A 9 2.05 -8.52 -3.67
N ALA A 10 2.75 -7.89 -4.62
CA ALA A 10 4.19 -7.66 -4.52
C ALA A 10 4.57 -6.81 -3.29
N GLU A 11 3.78 -5.78 -2.98
CA GLU A 11 4.01 -4.94 -1.81
C GLU A 11 3.78 -5.69 -0.49
N LYS A 12 2.67 -6.43 -0.38
CA LYS A 12 2.37 -7.28 0.79
C LYS A 12 3.47 -8.30 1.03
N GLU A 13 3.95 -8.94 -0.04
CA GLU A 13 5.01 -9.94 0.03
C GLU A 13 6.34 -9.31 0.43
N PHE A 14 6.69 -8.15 -0.14
CA PHE A 14 7.89 -7.40 0.24
C PHE A 14 7.88 -7.02 1.73
N LEU A 15 6.79 -6.46 2.23
CA LEU A 15 6.66 -6.09 3.64
C LEU A 15 6.72 -7.32 4.56
N SER A 16 6.05 -8.40 4.17
CA SER A 16 6.07 -9.68 4.90
C SER A 16 7.47 -10.29 4.96
N GLN A 17 8.19 -10.32 3.83
CA GLN A 17 9.57 -10.82 3.77
C GLN A 17 10.52 -10.00 4.64
N LYS A 18 10.27 -8.70 4.78
CA LYS A 18 11.03 -7.81 5.67
C LYS A 18 10.59 -7.89 7.13
N GLY A 19 9.53 -8.64 7.45
CA GLY A 19 8.98 -8.76 8.80
C GLY A 19 8.33 -7.47 9.30
N ILE A 20 7.88 -6.62 8.37
CA ILE A 20 7.29 -5.33 8.71
C ILE A 20 5.79 -5.54 8.97
N PRO A 21 5.26 -5.11 10.13
CA PRO A 21 3.83 -5.18 10.37
C PRO A 21 3.11 -4.18 9.48
N PHE A 22 2.11 -4.65 8.74
CA PHE A 22 1.25 -3.82 7.89
C PHE A 22 -0.21 -4.23 8.05
N THR A 23 -1.12 -3.34 7.69
CA THR A 23 -2.56 -3.61 7.65
C THR A 23 -3.02 -3.58 6.21
N ASP A 24 -3.45 -4.74 5.69
CA ASP A 24 -4.08 -4.83 4.39
C ASP A 24 -5.52 -4.31 4.48
N LYS A 25 -5.86 -3.32 3.67
CA LYS A 25 -7.20 -2.76 3.57
C LYS A 25 -7.70 -2.93 2.13
N ASN A 26 -8.61 -3.87 1.93
CA ASN A 26 -9.17 -4.12 0.62
C ASN A 26 -10.22 -3.06 0.28
N ILE A 27 -9.89 -2.14 -0.62
CA ILE A 27 -10.79 -1.05 -1.05
C ILE A 27 -12.04 -1.54 -1.80
N ARG A 28 -12.07 -2.82 -2.20
CA ARG A 28 -13.26 -3.44 -2.79
C ARG A 28 -14.27 -3.90 -1.76
N GLU A 29 -13.77 -4.38 -0.63
CA GLU A 29 -14.58 -4.95 0.44
C GLU A 29 -14.85 -3.91 1.53
N ASP A 30 -13.93 -2.96 1.70
CA ASP A 30 -14.01 -1.88 2.67
C ASP A 30 -14.24 -0.53 1.96
N PRO A 31 -15.49 -0.04 1.94
CA PRO A 31 -15.82 1.24 1.32
C PRO A 31 -15.21 2.43 2.08
N ASN A 32 -14.83 2.28 3.36
CA ASN A 32 -14.13 3.35 4.08
C ASN A 32 -12.69 3.47 3.60
N ALA A 33 -12.02 2.35 3.33
CA ALA A 33 -10.68 2.37 2.71
C ALA A 33 -10.72 3.07 1.36
N LEU A 34 -11.73 2.79 0.52
CA LEU A 34 -11.93 3.51 -0.74
C LEU A 34 -12.16 5.02 -0.53
N ALA A 35 -13.02 5.39 0.43
CA ALA A 35 -13.29 6.79 0.73
C ALA A 35 -12.04 7.54 1.22
N GLU A 36 -11.14 6.89 1.97
CA GLU A 36 -9.88 7.48 2.44
C GLU A 36 -8.95 7.82 1.27
N ILE A 37 -8.70 6.88 0.35
CA ILE A 37 -7.86 7.17 -0.83
C ILE A 37 -8.49 8.19 -1.76
N GLU A 38 -9.82 8.16 -1.94
CA GLU A 38 -10.52 9.17 -2.72
C GLU A 38 -10.42 10.57 -2.09
N LYS A 39 -10.53 10.68 -0.75
CA LYS A 39 -10.29 11.93 -0.02
C LYS A 39 -8.87 12.45 -0.17
N LEU A 40 -7.89 11.53 -0.22
CA LEU A 40 -6.49 11.85 -0.48
C LEU A 40 -6.23 12.24 -1.96
N GLY A 41 -7.22 12.06 -2.84
CA GLY A 41 -7.11 12.37 -4.27
C GLY A 41 -6.44 11.28 -5.10
N TYR A 42 -6.26 10.08 -4.53
CA TYR A 42 -5.64 8.95 -5.21
C TYR A 42 -6.68 7.97 -5.75
N ARG A 43 -6.48 7.56 -7.00
CA ARG A 43 -7.36 6.62 -7.73
C ARG A 43 -6.63 5.36 -8.17
N ALA A 44 -5.35 5.26 -7.83
CA ALA A 44 -4.47 4.15 -8.17
C ALA A 44 -4.08 3.41 -6.90
N THR A 45 -3.95 2.08 -7.00
CA THR A 45 -3.49 1.20 -5.93
C THR A 45 -2.23 0.46 -6.35
N PRO A 46 -1.39 0.00 -5.40
CA PRO A 46 -1.51 0.13 -3.95
C PRO A 46 -1.29 1.57 -3.45
N VAL A 47 -1.82 1.88 -2.26
CA VAL A 47 -1.50 3.12 -1.54
C VAL A 47 -1.06 2.75 -0.13
N THR A 48 0.17 3.10 0.21
CA THR A 48 0.81 2.78 1.48
C THR A 48 0.97 4.07 2.29
N LEU A 49 0.48 4.09 3.52
CA LEU A 49 0.73 5.20 4.44
C LEU A 49 1.81 4.77 5.45
N ILE A 50 2.96 5.43 5.43
CA ILE A 50 4.10 5.13 6.30
C ILE A 50 4.47 6.42 7.04
N ASP A 51 4.27 6.44 8.36
CA ASP A 51 4.58 7.60 9.22
C ASP A 51 3.98 8.94 8.71
N GLY A 52 2.74 8.89 8.20
CA GLY A 52 2.07 10.05 7.60
C GLY A 52 2.48 10.38 6.16
N GLN A 53 3.43 9.65 5.58
CA GLN A 53 3.82 9.79 4.17
C GLN A 53 3.05 8.79 3.31
N VAL A 54 2.41 9.31 2.26
CA VAL A 54 1.65 8.49 1.31
C VAL A 54 2.56 8.08 0.14
N VAL A 55 2.67 6.78 -0.08
CA VAL A 55 3.28 6.17 -1.26
C VAL A 55 2.15 5.64 -2.14
N VAL A 56 2.17 6.00 -3.42
CA VAL A 56 1.19 5.55 -4.40
C VAL A 56 1.90 4.68 -5.42
N GLY A 57 1.40 3.46 -5.60
CA GLY A 57 2.06 2.41 -6.37
C GLY A 57 3.15 1.70 -5.58
N PHE A 58 3.63 0.58 -6.13
CA PHE A 58 4.73 -0.17 -5.54
C PHE A 58 6.07 0.47 -5.90
N ASP A 59 6.67 1.18 -4.93
CA ASP A 59 7.91 1.94 -5.12
C ASP A 59 8.95 1.51 -4.09
N ARG A 60 9.64 0.41 -4.38
CA ARG A 60 10.56 -0.28 -3.46
C ARG A 60 11.58 0.67 -2.82
N GLY A 61 12.19 1.57 -3.60
CA GLY A 61 13.19 2.50 -3.08
C GLY A 61 12.62 3.50 -2.08
N LYS A 62 11.39 3.99 -2.31
CA LYS A 62 10.67 4.82 -1.33
C LYS A 62 10.29 4.02 -0.10
N LEU A 63 9.73 2.82 -0.26
CA LEU A 63 9.37 1.96 0.85
C LEU A 63 10.58 1.67 1.75
N GLU A 64 11.71 1.25 1.16
CA GLU A 64 12.95 0.99 1.90
C GLU A 64 13.42 2.23 2.67
N ARG A 65 13.37 3.41 2.07
CA ARG A 65 13.76 4.66 2.72
C ARG A 65 12.80 5.10 3.84
N LEU A 66 11.50 4.94 3.64
CA LEU A 66 10.46 5.31 4.62
C LEU A 66 10.42 4.34 5.80
N LEU A 67 10.73 3.06 5.54
CA LEU A 67 10.76 2.01 6.55
C LEU A 67 12.13 1.89 7.24
N GLY A 68 13.11 2.71 6.87
CA GLY A 68 14.45 2.70 7.47
C GLY A 68 15.27 1.44 7.13
N LEU A 69 15.02 0.83 5.98
CA LEU A 69 15.74 -0.34 5.48
C LEU A 69 16.97 0.02 4.62
N ALA A 70 17.20 1.31 4.36
CA ALA A 70 18.27 1.86 3.53
C ALA A 70 19.21 2.76 4.35
#